data_AF-A0A3R1AEU5-F1
#
_entry.id   AF-A0A3R1AEU5-F1
#
_cell.length_a   1.000
_cell.length_b   1.000
_cell.length_c   1.000
_cell.angle_alpha   90.00
_cell.angle_beta   90.00
_cell.angle_gamma   90.00
#
_symmetry.space_group_name_H-M   'P 1'
#
loop_
_entity.id
_entity.type
_entity.pdbx_description
1 polymer ?
#
loop_
_entity_poly.entity_id
_entity_poly.type
_entity_poly.pdbx_seq_one_letter_code
_entity_poly.pdbx_strand_id
1 'polypeptide(L)'
;MQDIKNFTPYKPEPPVIPGASHLKSEDDQDWYSCQKQFSPDTIKVEYDNNGVITCISRDVSGFWPVGKSVAEVPDTKENRRADISGRWGFDGKNIIDLMTLE
;
A
#
# COMPACT_ATOMS: atom_id res chain seq x y z
N MET A 1 4.57 11.71 -3.28
CA MET A 1 4.48 10.45 -2.50
C MET A 1 3.57 9.55 -3.30
N GLN A 2 3.92 8.27 -3.43
CA GLN A 2 3.12 7.32 -4.20
C GLN A 2 1.84 6.93 -3.47
N ASP A 3 0.77 6.78 -4.24
CA ASP A 3 -0.50 6.17 -3.84
C ASP A 3 -1.03 5.40 -5.04
N ILE A 4 -0.90 4.06 -5.01
CA ILE A 4 -1.23 3.17 -6.11
C ILE A 4 -2.43 2.33 -5.69
N LYS A 5 -3.51 2.42 -6.46
CA LYS A 5 -4.83 2.00 -6.01
C LYS A 5 -5.30 0.69 -6.63
N ASN A 6 -6.12 -0.01 -5.86
CA ASN A 6 -7.01 -1.09 -6.32
C ASN A 6 -6.29 -2.20 -7.09
N PHE A 7 -5.31 -2.83 -6.44
CA PHE A 7 -4.60 -3.96 -7.01
C PHE A 7 -5.52 -5.17 -7.19
N THR A 8 -5.59 -5.71 -8.39
CA THR A 8 -6.40 -6.87 -8.75
C THR A 8 -5.57 -7.96 -9.42
N PRO A 9 -5.90 -9.25 -9.21
CA PRO A 9 -5.23 -10.34 -9.92
C PRO A 9 -5.34 -10.20 -11.43
N TYR A 10 -4.23 -10.43 -12.12
CA TYR A 10 -4.20 -10.50 -13.57
C TYR A 10 -3.12 -11.48 -14.04
N LYS A 11 -3.10 -11.74 -15.36
CA LYS A 11 -2.11 -12.61 -15.99
C LYS A 11 -1.32 -11.82 -17.05
N PRO A 12 -0.08 -11.38 -16.77
CA PRO A 12 0.76 -10.72 -17.76
C PRO A 12 1.29 -11.70 -18.81
N GLU A 13 1.46 -11.20 -20.04
CA GLU A 13 2.07 -11.93 -21.16
C GLU A 13 3.15 -11.06 -21.84
N PRO A 14 4.45 -11.34 -21.65
CA PRO A 14 5.02 -12.42 -20.82
C PRO A 14 4.89 -12.15 -19.31
N PRO A 15 5.01 -13.18 -18.45
CA PRO A 15 4.96 -12.98 -17.00
C PRO A 15 6.12 -12.13 -16.49
N VAL A 16 5.85 -11.21 -15.57
CA VAL A 16 6.89 -10.32 -14.98
C VAL A 16 7.89 -11.11 -14.14
N ILE A 17 7.37 -12.06 -13.37
CA ILE A 17 8.15 -13.02 -12.57
C ILE A 17 7.62 -14.41 -12.93
N PRO A 18 8.42 -15.27 -13.59
CA PRO A 18 7.98 -16.61 -13.96
C PRO A 18 7.49 -17.42 -12.75
N GLY A 19 6.28 -17.98 -12.85
CA GLY A 19 5.69 -18.82 -11.81
C GLY A 19 5.06 -18.09 -10.62
N ALA A 20 5.14 -16.75 -10.56
CA ALA A 20 4.46 -15.96 -9.53
C ALA A 20 3.01 -15.63 -9.94
N SER A 21 2.16 -15.33 -8.95
CA SER A 21 0.90 -14.62 -9.19
C SER A 21 1.19 -13.13 -9.40
N HIS A 22 0.39 -12.44 -10.21
CA HIS A 22 0.59 -11.02 -10.51
C HIS A 22 -0.64 -10.20 -10.14
N LEU A 23 -0.39 -8.97 -9.69
CA LEU A 23 -1.41 -7.97 -9.41
C LEU A 23 -1.15 -6.74 -10.24
N LYS A 24 -2.21 -6.11 -10.75
CA LYS A 24 -2.13 -4.81 -11.41
C LYS A 24 -3.01 -3.79 -10.70
N SER A 25 -2.56 -2.55 -10.63
CA SER A 25 -3.37 -1.42 -10.13
C SER A 25 -4.50 -1.06 -11.09
N GLU A 26 -5.38 -0.15 -10.66
CA GLU A 26 -6.44 0.41 -11.54
C GLU A 26 -5.87 1.16 -12.76
N ASP A 27 -4.67 1.72 -12.63
CA ASP A 27 -3.95 2.41 -13.71
C ASP A 27 -3.02 1.45 -14.50
N ASP A 28 -3.31 0.14 -14.49
CA ASP A 28 -2.58 -0.91 -15.21
C ASP A 28 -1.08 -1.06 -14.86
N GLN A 29 -0.68 -0.71 -13.63
CA GLN A 29 0.69 -0.90 -13.16
C GLN A 29 0.86 -2.25 -12.45
N ASP A 30 1.82 -3.07 -12.90
CA ASP A 30 2.17 -4.33 -12.23
C ASP A 30 2.78 -4.08 -10.84
N TRP A 31 2.35 -4.86 -9.86
CA TRP A 31 2.77 -4.75 -8.47
C TRP A 31 4.29 -4.89 -8.29
N TYR A 32 4.91 -5.93 -8.88
CA TYR A 32 6.36 -6.10 -8.75
C TYR A 32 7.13 -4.97 -9.40
N SER A 33 6.62 -4.45 -10.51
CA SER A 33 7.24 -3.36 -11.26
C SER A 33 7.12 -2.01 -10.55
N CYS A 34 6.04 -1.75 -9.80
CA CYS A 34 5.85 -0.49 -9.10
C CYS A 34 6.52 -0.42 -7.71
N GLN A 35 6.95 -1.55 -7.13
CA GLN A 35 7.70 -1.55 -5.85
C GLN A 35 8.92 -0.62 -5.86
N LYS A 36 9.61 -0.49 -7.01
CA LYS A 36 10.77 0.41 -7.18
C LYS A 36 10.42 1.91 -7.16
N GLN A 37 9.15 2.26 -7.27
CA GLN A 37 8.68 3.66 -7.28
C GLN A 37 8.57 4.23 -5.85
N PHE A 38 8.57 3.37 -4.84
CA PHE A 38 8.50 3.76 -3.43
C PHE A 38 9.89 4.15 -2.91
N SER A 39 9.96 5.25 -2.16
CA SER A 39 11.22 5.73 -1.59
C SER A 39 11.68 4.84 -0.44
N PRO A 40 12.97 4.51 -0.26
CA PRO A 40 13.43 3.74 0.90
C PRO A 40 13.21 4.45 2.25
N ASP A 41 13.12 5.78 2.25
CA ASP A 41 13.06 6.62 3.47
C ASP A 41 11.62 6.96 3.92
N THR A 42 10.62 6.28 3.34
CA THR A 42 9.19 6.49 3.66
C THR A 42 8.58 5.28 4.37
N ILE A 43 7.48 5.51 5.08
CA ILE A 43 6.59 4.46 5.57
C ILE A 43 5.62 4.11 4.45
N LYS A 44 5.37 2.82 4.22
CA LYS A 44 4.39 2.31 3.26
C LYS A 44 3.23 1.71 4.04
N VAL A 45 2.04 1.99 3.57
CA VAL A 45 0.79 1.50 4.15
C VAL A 45 -0.01 0.79 3.07
N GLU A 46 -0.44 -0.42 3.37
CA GLU A 46 -1.48 -1.13 2.61
C GLU A 46 -2.82 -0.81 3.25
N TYR A 47 -3.80 -0.37 2.47
CA TYR A 47 -5.12 -0.01 2.99
C TYR A 47 -6.26 -0.61 2.15
N ASP A 48 -7.36 -0.93 2.80
CA ASP A 48 -8.56 -1.48 2.16
C ASP A 48 -9.47 -0.40 1.56
N ASN A 49 -10.59 -0.81 0.95
CA ASN A 49 -11.54 0.11 0.33
C ASN A 49 -12.23 1.08 1.30
N ASN A 50 -12.17 0.82 2.61
CA ASN A 50 -12.66 1.73 3.65
C ASN A 50 -11.56 2.67 4.17
N GLY A 51 -10.35 2.60 3.58
CA GLY A 51 -9.19 3.35 4.02
C GLY A 51 -8.51 2.73 5.24
N VAL A 52 -8.93 1.57 5.75
CA VAL A 52 -8.33 0.96 6.94
C VAL A 52 -6.96 0.41 6.61
N ILE A 53 -5.93 0.76 7.40
CA ILE A 53 -4.57 0.25 7.22
C ILE A 53 -4.51 -1.20 7.68
N THR A 54 -4.04 -2.07 6.79
CA THR A 54 -3.95 -3.53 7.04
C THR A 54 -2.51 -4.04 7.01
N CYS A 55 -1.56 -3.28 6.47
CA CYS A 55 -0.13 -3.55 6.56
C CYS A 55 0.66 -2.24 6.67
N ILE A 56 1.77 -2.25 7.41
CA ILE A 56 2.69 -1.12 7.54
C ILE A 56 4.14 -1.60 7.58
N SER A 57 5.00 -0.98 6.78
CA SER A 57 6.44 -1.31 6.75
C SER A 57 7.23 -0.20 6.06
N ARG A 58 8.55 -0.15 6.28
CA ARG A 58 9.46 0.61 5.41
C ARG A 58 9.90 -0.18 4.17
N ASP A 59 9.75 -1.49 4.20
CA ASP A 59 10.02 -2.38 3.07
C ASP A 59 8.70 -2.83 2.44
N VAL A 60 8.46 -2.37 1.21
CA VAL A 60 7.24 -2.64 0.44
C VAL A 60 7.25 -4.03 -0.19
N SER A 61 8.42 -4.69 -0.29
CA SER A 61 8.55 -5.98 -0.96
C SER A 61 7.82 -7.12 -0.26
N GLY A 62 7.54 -6.97 1.04
CA GLY A 62 6.75 -7.90 1.84
C GLY A 62 5.23 -7.75 1.68
N PHE A 63 4.74 -6.78 0.91
CA PHE A 63 3.30 -6.56 0.76
C PHE A 63 2.71 -7.45 -0.32
N TRP A 64 1.44 -7.81 -0.13
CA TRP A 64 0.65 -8.57 -1.10
C TRP A 64 -0.77 -7.99 -1.19
N PRO A 65 -0.94 -6.84 -1.86
CA PRO A 65 -2.11 -5.96 -1.71
C PRO A 65 -3.31 -6.41 -2.55
N VAL A 66 -3.67 -7.70 -2.54
CA VAL A 66 -4.82 -8.19 -3.31
C VAL A 66 -6.11 -7.50 -2.86
N GLY A 67 -6.78 -6.82 -3.79
CA GLY A 67 -8.02 -6.08 -3.54
C GLY A 67 -7.84 -4.82 -2.70
N LYS A 68 -6.61 -4.30 -2.61
CA LYS A 68 -6.22 -3.19 -1.74
C LYS A 68 -5.36 -2.18 -2.49
N SER A 69 -5.00 -1.11 -1.80
CA SER A 69 -4.17 -0.03 -2.30
C SER A 69 -2.91 0.12 -1.45
N VAL A 70 -1.84 0.71 -2.01
CA VAL A 70 -0.58 0.94 -1.31
C VAL A 70 -0.15 2.39 -1.49
N ALA A 71 0.02 3.08 -0.37
CA ALA A 71 0.53 4.45 -0.34
C ALA A 71 1.83 4.54 0.46
N GLU A 72 2.60 5.60 0.23
CA GLU A 72 3.69 6.02 1.11
C GLU A 72 3.39 7.36 1.79
N VAL A 73 3.87 7.47 3.02
CA VAL A 73 3.83 8.69 3.84
C VAL A 73 5.21 8.99 4.45
N PRO A 74 5.51 10.24 4.86
CA PRO A 74 6.83 10.58 5.37
C PRO A 74 7.08 9.84 6.69
N ASP A 75 8.34 9.47 6.95
CA ASP A 75 8.70 8.75 8.17
C ASP A 75 8.81 9.69 9.40
N THR A 76 7.67 10.16 9.88
CA THR A 76 7.56 11.07 11.04
C THR A 76 7.24 10.32 12.33
N LYS A 77 7.49 10.95 13.49
CA LYS A 77 7.08 10.39 14.79
C LYS A 77 5.56 10.19 14.91
N GLU A 78 4.77 10.95 14.17
CA GLU A 78 3.32 10.87 14.14
C GLU A 78 2.86 9.65 13.34
N ASN A 79 3.35 9.51 12.10
CA ASN A 79 3.02 8.37 11.23
C ASN A 79 3.50 7.03 11.82
N ARG A 80 4.60 7.03 12.58
CA ARG A 80 5.10 5.86 13.32
C ARG A 80 4.17 5.38 14.45
N ARG A 81 3.15 6.14 14.83
CA ARG A 81 2.16 5.71 15.84
C ARG A 81 1.17 4.71 15.27
N ALA A 82 1.01 4.68 13.95
CA ALA A 82 0.11 3.75 13.30
C ALA A 82 0.57 2.30 13.41
N ASP A 83 -0.43 1.45 13.53
CA ASP A 83 -0.30 0.00 13.55
C ASP A 83 -1.45 -0.61 12.73
N ILE A 84 -1.51 -1.94 12.72
CA ILE A 84 -2.50 -2.73 11.97
C ILE A 84 -3.68 -3.20 12.84
N SER A 85 -3.97 -2.51 13.96
CA SER A 85 -5.06 -2.87 14.87
C SER A 85 -6.46 -2.64 14.29
N GLY A 86 -6.57 -1.99 13.13
CA GLY A 86 -7.83 -1.52 12.55
C GLY A 86 -8.28 -0.14 13.04
N ARG A 87 -7.56 0.46 14.00
CA ARG A 87 -7.79 1.84 14.46
C ARG A 87 -7.31 2.88 13.44
N TRP A 88 -6.28 2.56 12.68
CA TRP A 88 -5.60 3.51 11.80
C TRP A 88 -6.10 3.38 10.36
N GLY A 89 -6.26 4.53 9.70
CA GLY A 89 -6.66 4.62 8.31
C GLY A 89 -5.75 5.53 7.50
N PHE A 90 -5.90 5.49 6.19
CA PHE A 90 -5.29 6.41 5.23
C PHE A 90 -6.41 7.15 4.47
N ASP A 91 -6.41 8.48 4.52
CA ASP A 91 -7.47 9.33 3.93
C ASP A 91 -7.18 9.73 2.46
N GLY A 92 -6.16 9.14 1.85
CA GLY A 92 -5.62 9.55 0.55
C GLY A 92 -4.42 10.50 0.65
N LYS A 93 -4.10 11.00 1.84
CA LYS A 93 -2.98 11.91 2.08
C LYS A 93 -2.22 11.65 3.38
N ASN A 94 -2.94 11.38 4.47
CA ASN A 94 -2.43 11.25 5.82
C ASN A 94 -2.86 9.93 6.43
N ILE A 95 -2.05 9.47 7.38
CA ILE A 95 -2.48 8.45 8.34
C ILE A 95 -3.37 9.14 9.38
N ILE A 96 -4.57 8.61 9.58
CA ILE A 96 -5.57 9.15 10.51
C ILE A 96 -5.95 8.10 11.56
N ASP A 97 -6.35 8.59 12.74
CA ASP A 97 -6.95 7.77 13.79
C ASP A 97 -8.47 7.72 13.59
N LEU A 98 -9.00 6.57 13.17
CA LEU A 98 -10.42 6.37 12.86
C LEU A 98 -11.31 6.37 14.12
N MET A 99 -10.71 6.29 15.31
CA MET A 99 -11.45 6.18 16.58
C MET A 99 -11.51 7.50 17.35
N THR A 100 -10.81 8.54 16.88
CA THR A 100 -10.89 9.88 17.46
C THR A 100 -11.78 10.74 16.58
N LEU A 101 -12.97 11.06 17.08
CA LEU A 101 -13.85 12.06 16.46
C LEU A 101 -13.30 13.45 16.77
N GLU A 102 -13.11 14.28 15.75
CA GLU A 102 -12.91 15.74 15.92
C GLU A 102 -14.16 16.42 16.50
#